data_AF-A0A497QE13-F1
#
_entry.id   AF-A0A497QE13-F1
#
_cell.length_a   1.000
_cell.length_b   1.000
_cell.length_c   1.000
_cell.angle_alpha   90.00
_cell.angle_beta   90.00
_cell.angle_gamma   90.00
#
_symmetry.space_group_name_H-M   'P 1'
#
loop_
_entity.id
_entity.type
_entity.pdbx_description
1 polymer ?
#
loop_
_entity_poly.entity_id
_entity_poly.type
_entity_poly.pdbx_seq_one_letter_code
_entity_poly.pdbx_strand_id
1 'polypeptide(L)'
;MSNQLPTSLKAGPTTTNTLLVKWDILLYVLLIWLTLFPETYIIFKILSSFEISLAWFLGIFPLLFFLGYFLLIFGAIWWSWLFLKIINLFHRPREGYFERSSKNRDYRFWSLRAVIKKFTLWICHNFPVPWADSLALKVFGNRVSFSTPTYDAWVDSEFLEVGPGTIIGQGSVIMTSLITTELLIIKKVKIGKNCLIGAHSVVSPGTIIGDNTILG
;
A
#
# COMPACT_ATOMS: atom_id res chain seq x y z
N MET A 1 -22.48 16.47 3.39
CA MET A 1 -21.77 15.71 4.43
C MET A 1 -22.31 14.29 4.39
N SER A 2 -21.47 13.25 4.26
CA SER A 2 -21.97 11.87 4.32
C SER A 2 -22.19 11.50 5.80
N ASN A 3 -23.44 11.19 6.18
CA ASN A 3 -23.84 10.74 7.53
C ASN A 3 -23.33 9.33 7.89
N GLN A 4 -22.34 8.80 7.16
CA GLN A 4 -21.77 7.50 7.44
C GLN A 4 -20.59 7.67 8.39
N LEU A 5 -20.68 7.01 9.55
CA LEU A 5 -19.55 6.76 10.46
C LEU A 5 -18.34 6.27 9.64
N PRO A 6 -17.17 6.91 9.76
CA PRO A 6 -16.00 6.59 8.96
C PRO A 6 -15.51 5.17 9.26
N THR A 7 -14.94 4.52 8.24
CA THR A 7 -14.51 3.12 8.28
C THR A 7 -13.51 2.84 9.40
N SER A 8 -12.67 3.82 9.70
CA SER A 8 -11.72 3.84 10.83
C SER A 8 -12.36 3.60 12.20
N LEU A 9 -13.65 3.92 12.37
CA LEU A 9 -14.40 3.75 13.62
C LEU A 9 -15.30 2.50 13.63
N LYS A 10 -15.39 1.75 12.52
CA LYS A 10 -16.34 0.63 12.36
C LYS A 10 -15.69 -0.74 12.20
N ALA A 11 -14.61 -0.83 11.41
CA ALA A 11 -14.04 -2.11 10.98
C ALA A 11 -12.53 -2.23 11.32
N GLY A 12 -12.09 -1.46 12.30
CA GLY A 12 -10.67 -1.20 12.53
C GLY A 12 -10.11 -0.15 11.58
N PRO A 13 -8.87 0.31 11.82
CA PRO A 13 -8.34 1.50 11.19
C PRO A 13 -7.78 1.23 9.78
N THR A 14 -8.64 0.84 8.83
CA THR A 14 -8.26 0.74 7.42
C THR A 14 -8.48 2.09 6.72
N THR A 15 -7.41 2.87 6.60
CA THR A 15 -7.41 4.20 5.95
C THR A 15 -7.64 4.13 4.43
N THR A 16 -7.40 2.96 3.81
CA THR A 16 -7.43 2.71 2.36
C THR A 16 -8.80 2.41 1.76
N ASN A 17 -9.88 2.45 2.56
CA ASN A 17 -11.23 2.12 2.09
C ASN A 17 -12.13 3.32 1.80
N THR A 18 -11.67 4.55 2.01
CA THR A 18 -12.45 5.74 1.63
C THR A 18 -12.24 6.10 0.17
N LEU A 19 -13.17 5.67 -0.68
CA LEU A 19 -13.33 6.21 -2.03
C LEU A 19 -14.15 7.50 -1.94
N LEU A 20 -13.49 8.63 -2.14
CA LEU A 20 -14.13 9.94 -2.01
C LEU A 20 -14.95 10.31 -3.25
N VAL A 21 -14.47 9.98 -4.44
CA VAL A 21 -15.10 10.34 -5.72
C VAL A 21 -15.21 9.11 -6.62
N LYS A 22 -16.32 9.00 -7.38
CA LYS A 22 -16.54 7.87 -8.29
C LYS A 22 -15.43 7.71 -9.34
N TRP A 23 -14.81 8.82 -9.77
CA TRP A 23 -13.68 8.81 -10.70
C TRP A 23 -12.44 8.09 -10.15
N ASP A 24 -12.29 8.00 -8.83
CA ASP A 24 -11.17 7.27 -8.21
C ASP A 24 -11.25 5.76 -8.53
N ILE A 25 -12.46 5.22 -8.70
CA ILE A 25 -12.68 3.82 -9.11
C ILE A 25 -12.16 3.58 -10.53
N LEU A 26 -12.39 4.52 -11.44
CA LEU A 26 -11.90 4.41 -12.82
C LEU A 26 -10.38 4.43 -12.87
N LEU A 27 -9.74 5.29 -12.06
CA LEU A 27 -8.29 5.28 -11.92
C LEU A 27 -7.79 3.94 -11.34
N TYR A 28 -8.48 3.40 -10.34
CA TYR A 28 -8.14 2.11 -9.75
C TYR A 28 -8.19 0.98 -10.78
N VAL A 29 -9.27 0.89 -11.56
CA VAL A 29 -9.43 -0.10 -12.63
C VAL A 29 -8.37 0.09 -13.72
N LEU A 30 -8.09 1.34 -14.09
CA LEU A 30 -7.04 1.65 -15.07
C LEU A 30 -5.66 1.16 -14.60
N LEU A 31 -5.31 1.39 -13.32
CA LEU A 31 -4.03 0.94 -12.76
C LEU A 31 -3.91 -0.59 -12.77
N ILE A 32 -4.98 -1.31 -12.44
CA ILE A 32 -5.03 -2.77 -12.53
C ILE A 32 -4.79 -3.21 -13.97
N TRP A 33 -5.51 -2.61 -14.92
CA TRP A 33 -5.38 -2.94 -16.34
C TRP A 33 -3.97 -2.69 -16.89
N LEU A 34 -3.39 -1.52 -16.57
CA LEU A 34 -2.01 -1.18 -16.96
C LEU A 34 -0.98 -2.13 -16.35
N THR A 35 -1.24 -2.64 -15.15
CA THR A 35 -0.36 -3.61 -14.49
C THR A 35 -0.40 -4.98 -15.16
N LEU A 36 -1.58 -5.43 -15.61
CA LEU A 36 -1.77 -6.72 -16.28
C LEU A 36 -1.28 -6.72 -17.75
N PHE A 37 -1.23 -5.54 -18.38
CA PHE A 37 -0.94 -5.44 -19.81
C PHE A 37 0.45 -5.99 -20.23
N PRO A 38 1.57 -5.66 -19.55
CA PRO A 38 2.89 -6.21 -19.93
C PRO A 38 2.96 -7.72 -19.79
N GLU A 39 2.40 -8.27 -18.72
CA GLU A 39 2.36 -9.72 -18.45
C GLU A 39 1.59 -10.46 -19.56
N THR A 40 0.36 -10.03 -19.82
CA THR A 40 -0.50 -10.65 -20.85
C THR A 40 0.11 -10.56 -22.24
N TYR A 41 0.78 -9.45 -22.58
CA TYR A 41 1.48 -9.29 -23.85
C TYR A 41 2.65 -10.28 -24.00
N ILE A 42 3.47 -10.47 -22.96
CA ILE A 42 4.59 -11.41 -22.97
C ILE A 42 4.08 -12.85 -23.13
N ILE A 43 3.04 -13.23 -22.37
CA ILE A 43 2.42 -14.55 -22.46
C ILE A 43 1.87 -14.78 -23.88
N PHE A 44 1.13 -13.82 -24.43
CA PHE A 44 0.59 -13.91 -25.79
C PHE A 44 1.70 -14.08 -26.84
N LYS A 45 2.81 -13.35 -26.71
CA LYS A 45 3.96 -13.48 -27.60
C LYS A 45 4.61 -14.86 -27.52
N ILE A 46 4.77 -15.42 -26.32
CA ILE A 46 5.34 -16.76 -26.15
C ILE A 46 4.42 -17.82 -26.79
N LEU A 47 3.11 -17.76 -26.51
CA LEU A 47 2.14 -18.72 -27.05
C LEU A 47 2.00 -18.64 -28.58
N SER A 48 2.17 -17.46 -29.18
CA SER A 48 2.08 -17.28 -30.64
C SER A 48 3.37 -17.58 -31.39
N SER A 49 4.53 -17.58 -30.72
CA SER A 49 5.83 -17.77 -31.39
C SER A 49 6.28 -19.22 -31.45
N PHE A 50 5.69 -20.10 -30.65
CA PHE A 50 6.09 -21.51 -30.55
C PHE A 50 4.89 -22.43 -30.80
N GLU A 51 5.06 -23.43 -31.65
CA GLU A 51 4.15 -24.58 -31.70
C GLU A 51 4.42 -25.48 -30.47
N ILE A 52 3.94 -25.05 -29.31
CA ILE A 52 4.19 -25.75 -28.04
C ILE A 52 3.27 -26.97 -27.97
N SER A 53 3.85 -28.18 -27.89
CA SER A 53 3.06 -29.38 -27.58
C SER A 53 2.51 -29.30 -26.15
N LEU A 54 1.36 -29.93 -25.88
CA LEU A 54 0.71 -29.88 -24.56
C LEU A 54 1.66 -30.30 -23.41
N ALA A 55 2.54 -31.27 -23.66
CA ALA A 55 3.51 -31.74 -22.66
C ALA A 55 4.54 -30.65 -22.30
N TRP A 56 5.07 -29.93 -23.30
CA TRP A 56 5.99 -28.81 -23.06
C TRP A 56 5.29 -27.64 -22.36
N PHE A 57 4.04 -27.36 -22.73
CA PHE A 57 3.25 -26.32 -22.07
C PHE A 57 3.06 -26.64 -20.58
N LEU A 58 2.62 -27.84 -20.24
CA LEU A 58 2.40 -28.24 -18.84
C LEU A 58 3.70 -28.22 -18.01
N GLY A 59 4.84 -28.56 -18.62
CA GLY A 59 6.14 -28.50 -17.93
C GLY A 59 6.62 -27.07 -17.65
N ILE A 60 6.41 -26.14 -18.59
CA ILE A 60 6.88 -24.75 -18.48
C ILE A 60 5.85 -23.85 -17.77
N PHE A 61 4.58 -24.22 -17.75
CA PHE A 61 3.48 -23.42 -17.20
C PHE A 61 3.70 -22.96 -15.75
N PRO A 62 4.15 -23.80 -14.79
CA PRO A 62 4.44 -23.34 -13.43
C PRO A 62 5.48 -22.23 -13.40
N LEU A 63 6.55 -22.36 -14.19
CA LEU A 63 7.61 -21.35 -14.28
C LEU A 63 7.09 -20.04 -14.87
N LEU A 64 6.27 -20.12 -15.93
CA LEU A 64 5.63 -18.94 -16.52
C LEU A 64 4.67 -18.26 -15.56
N PHE A 65 3.92 -19.04 -14.78
CA PHE A 65 3.00 -18.51 -13.77
C PHE A 65 3.76 -17.75 -12.68
N PHE A 66 4.86 -18.32 -12.15
CA PHE A 66 5.72 -17.61 -11.20
C PHE A 66 6.31 -16.34 -11.80
N LEU A 67 6.86 -16.41 -13.02
CA LEU A 67 7.44 -15.26 -13.70
C LEU A 67 6.40 -14.16 -13.96
N GLY A 68 5.20 -14.53 -14.40
CA GLY A 68 4.06 -13.63 -14.60
C GLY A 68 3.69 -12.91 -13.31
N TYR A 69 3.59 -13.64 -12.19
CA TYR A 69 3.32 -13.06 -10.89
C TYR A 69 4.41 -12.07 -10.43
N PHE A 70 5.69 -12.39 -10.66
CA PHE A 70 6.78 -11.44 -10.39
C PHE A 70 6.64 -10.17 -11.24
N LEU A 71 6.41 -10.32 -12.55
CA LEU A 71 6.20 -9.18 -13.46
C LEU A 71 4.99 -8.33 -13.04
N LEU A 72 3.92 -8.96 -12.54
CA LEU A 72 2.74 -8.29 -12.01
C LEU A 72 3.10 -7.38 -10.83
N ILE A 73 3.88 -7.89 -9.85
CA ILE A 73 4.34 -7.08 -8.70
C ILE A 73 5.18 -5.88 -9.18
N PHE A 74 6.17 -6.13 -10.04
CA PHE A 74 7.05 -5.06 -10.53
C PHE A 74 6.26 -4.03 -11.35
N GLY A 75 5.31 -4.48 -12.17
CA GLY A 75 4.40 -3.61 -12.91
C GLY A 75 3.53 -2.76 -11.99
N ALA A 76 2.94 -3.36 -10.96
CA ALA A 76 2.14 -2.66 -9.95
C ALA A 76 2.96 -1.56 -9.25
N ILE A 77 4.16 -1.91 -8.75
CA ILE A 77 5.07 -0.97 -8.11
C ILE A 77 5.43 0.17 -9.07
N TRP A 78 5.79 -0.13 -10.32
CA TRP A 78 6.20 0.86 -11.30
C TRP A 78 5.07 1.82 -11.67
N TRP A 79 3.88 1.31 -12.00
CA TRP A 79 2.73 2.15 -12.35
C TRP A 79 2.24 2.98 -11.17
N SER A 80 2.12 2.40 -9.97
CA SER A 80 1.77 3.18 -8.77
C SER A 80 2.80 4.25 -8.47
N TRP A 81 4.10 3.96 -8.58
CA TRP A 81 5.16 4.95 -8.41
C TRP A 81 5.05 6.09 -9.41
N LEU A 82 4.85 5.78 -10.70
CA LEU A 82 4.70 6.78 -11.76
C LEU A 82 3.50 7.69 -11.49
N PHE A 83 2.33 7.12 -11.22
CA PHE A 83 1.11 7.90 -10.95
C PHE A 83 1.22 8.72 -9.67
N LEU A 84 1.85 8.18 -8.62
CA LEU A 84 2.14 8.95 -7.41
C LEU A 84 3.07 10.13 -7.70
N LYS A 85 4.12 9.94 -8.51
CA LYS A 85 5.01 11.03 -8.91
C LYS A 85 4.24 12.12 -9.65
N ILE A 86 3.41 11.74 -10.63
CA ILE A 86 2.56 12.67 -11.38
C ILE A 86 1.66 13.46 -10.41
N ILE A 87 0.95 12.78 -9.51
CA ILE A 87 0.01 13.43 -8.60
C ILE A 87 0.71 14.31 -7.56
N ASN A 88 1.90 13.91 -7.10
CA ASN A 88 2.71 14.70 -6.19
C ASN A 88 3.28 15.98 -6.85
N LEU A 89 3.32 16.07 -8.19
CA LEU A 89 3.61 17.33 -8.88
C LEU A 89 2.47 18.34 -8.72
N PHE A 90 1.22 17.87 -8.71
CA PHE A 90 0.04 18.74 -8.56
C PHE A 90 -0.23 19.11 -7.11
N HIS A 91 -0.07 18.16 -6.17
CA HIS A 91 -0.29 18.41 -4.75
C HIS A 91 0.54 17.46 -3.88
N ARG A 92 1.57 18.01 -3.21
CA ARG A 92 2.43 17.23 -2.32
C ARG A 92 1.69 16.82 -1.05
N PRO A 93 1.99 15.63 -0.48
CA PRO A 93 1.44 15.22 0.80
C PRO A 93 1.91 16.18 1.91
N ARG A 94 1.02 16.49 2.85
CA ARG A 94 1.30 17.38 3.99
C ARG A 94 0.75 16.78 5.28
N GLU A 95 1.44 17.02 6.38
CA GLU A 95 0.93 16.75 7.73
C GLU A 95 -0.02 17.87 8.15
N GLY A 96 -1.06 17.53 8.92
CA GLY A 96 -2.03 18.51 9.39
C GLY A 96 -3.37 17.92 9.77
N TYR A 97 -4.29 18.82 10.10
CA TYR A 97 -5.70 18.55 10.32
C TYR A 97 -6.47 19.13 9.14
N PHE A 98 -7.19 18.29 8.42
CA PHE A 98 -7.91 18.66 7.21
C PHE A 98 -9.39 18.38 7.40
N GLU A 99 -10.24 19.24 6.88
CA GLU A 99 -11.68 19.00 6.90
C GLU A 99 -12.04 17.77 6.04
N ARG A 100 -12.89 16.87 6.57
CA ARG A 100 -13.42 15.70 5.86
C ARG A 100 -14.51 16.12 4.87
N SER A 101 -14.10 16.86 3.85
CA SER A 101 -14.98 17.41 2.83
C SER A 101 -14.40 17.20 1.45
N SER A 102 -15.24 16.82 0.48
CA SER A 102 -14.84 16.72 -0.92
C SER A 102 -14.42 18.05 -1.54
N LYS A 103 -14.61 19.18 -0.85
CA LYS A 103 -14.08 20.48 -1.28
C LYS A 103 -12.63 20.69 -0.84
N ASN A 104 -12.20 20.03 0.23
CA ASN A 104 -10.84 20.16 0.74
C ASN A 104 -9.86 19.44 -0.19
N ARG A 105 -8.88 20.18 -0.73
CA ARG A 105 -7.90 19.62 -1.68
C ARG A 105 -7.00 18.57 -1.03
N ASP A 106 -6.51 18.82 0.18
CA ASP A 106 -5.64 17.87 0.88
C ASP A 106 -6.33 16.53 1.13
N TYR A 107 -7.60 16.56 1.55
CA TYR A 107 -8.41 15.35 1.73
C TYR A 107 -8.59 14.56 0.41
N ARG A 108 -8.89 15.26 -0.69
CA ARG A 108 -9.02 14.64 -2.01
C ARG A 108 -7.72 14.00 -2.50
N PHE A 109 -6.62 14.76 -2.44
CA PHE A 109 -5.34 14.27 -2.95
C PHE A 109 -4.79 13.14 -2.07
N TRP A 110 -5.05 13.16 -0.76
CA TRP A 110 -4.77 12.03 0.12
C TRP A 110 -5.56 10.78 -0.28
N SER A 111 -6.87 10.90 -0.49
CA SER A 111 -7.73 9.79 -0.95
C SER A 111 -7.24 9.24 -2.29
N LEU A 112 -6.87 10.11 -3.23
CA LEU A 112 -6.37 9.73 -4.54
C LEU A 112 -5.06 8.94 -4.44
N ARG A 113 -4.11 9.39 -3.60
CA ARG A 113 -2.87 8.65 -3.35
C ARG A 113 -3.12 7.30 -2.68
N ALA A 114 -4.06 7.21 -1.76
CA ALA A 114 -4.45 5.94 -1.14
C ALA A 114 -4.97 4.95 -2.19
N VAL A 115 -5.79 5.40 -3.14
CA VAL A 115 -6.31 4.58 -4.24
C VAL A 115 -5.21 4.07 -5.18
N ILE A 116 -4.24 4.92 -5.53
CA ILE A 116 -3.12 4.53 -6.40
C ILE A 116 -2.26 3.43 -5.78
N LYS A 117 -2.07 3.50 -4.46
CA LYS A 117 -1.24 2.55 -3.71
C LYS A 117 -1.97 1.26 -3.39
N LYS A 118 -3.31 1.28 -3.36
CA LYS A 118 -4.15 0.20 -2.85
C LYS A 118 -3.86 -1.15 -3.50
N PHE A 119 -3.84 -1.22 -4.83
CA PHE A 119 -3.65 -2.48 -5.55
C PHE A 119 -2.25 -3.04 -5.33
N THR A 120 -1.23 -2.18 -5.42
CA THR A 120 0.16 -2.56 -5.23
C THR A 120 0.45 -3.07 -3.82
N LEU A 121 -0.08 -2.38 -2.79
CA LEU A 121 0.04 -2.86 -1.42
C LEU A 121 -0.69 -4.19 -1.24
N TRP A 122 -1.89 -4.36 -1.81
CA TRP A 122 -2.61 -5.62 -1.74
C TRP A 122 -1.84 -6.78 -2.39
N ILE A 123 -1.26 -6.60 -3.58
CA ILE A 123 -0.44 -7.66 -4.21
C ILE A 123 0.80 -7.94 -3.37
N CYS A 124 1.55 -6.92 -2.95
CA CYS A 124 2.79 -7.11 -2.17
C CYS A 124 2.52 -7.85 -0.86
N HIS A 125 1.39 -7.59 -0.22
CA HIS A 125 1.00 -8.20 1.04
C HIS A 125 0.63 -9.68 0.89
N ASN A 126 0.03 -10.05 -0.25
CA ASN A 126 -0.33 -11.44 -0.54
C ASN A 126 0.82 -12.25 -1.16
N PHE A 127 1.99 -11.64 -1.35
CA PHE A 127 3.17 -12.33 -1.86
C PHE A 127 3.85 -13.06 -0.69
N PRO A 128 4.26 -14.34 -0.81
CA PRO A 128 4.81 -15.12 0.31
C PRO A 128 6.20 -14.66 0.79
N VAL A 129 6.63 -13.48 0.38
CA VAL A 129 7.96 -12.94 0.60
C VAL A 129 7.83 -11.61 1.36
N PRO A 130 8.16 -11.59 2.67
CA PRO A 130 7.86 -10.46 3.56
C PRO A 130 8.51 -9.12 3.18
N TRP A 131 9.57 -9.13 2.36
CA TRP A 131 10.26 -7.90 1.97
C TRP A 131 9.55 -7.11 0.85
N ALA A 132 8.50 -7.67 0.22
CA ALA A 132 7.74 -6.96 -0.81
C ALA A 132 6.97 -5.76 -0.25
N ASP A 133 6.33 -5.90 0.92
CA ASP A 133 5.66 -4.78 1.60
C ASP A 133 6.66 -3.67 1.94
N SER A 134 7.81 -4.05 2.50
CA SER A 134 8.90 -3.11 2.79
C SER A 134 9.41 -2.39 1.53
N LEU A 135 9.49 -3.09 0.40
CA LEU A 135 9.87 -2.50 -0.89
C LEU A 135 8.82 -1.49 -1.35
N ALA A 136 7.55 -1.85 -1.37
CA ALA A 136 6.46 -0.98 -1.79
C ALA A 136 6.40 0.29 -0.92
N LEU A 137 6.47 0.13 0.41
CA LEU A 137 6.47 1.26 1.36
C LEU A 137 7.64 2.22 1.10
N LYS A 138 8.85 1.70 0.83
CA LYS A 138 10.03 2.51 0.44
C LYS A 138 9.81 3.26 -0.86
N VAL A 139 9.32 2.58 -1.90
CA VAL A 139 9.05 3.18 -3.21
C VAL A 139 8.04 4.33 -3.10
N PHE A 140 7.07 4.20 -2.19
CA PHE A 140 6.09 5.24 -1.89
C PHE A 140 6.61 6.37 -0.99
N GLY A 141 7.90 6.34 -0.61
CA GLY A 141 8.59 7.42 0.09
C GLY A 141 8.68 7.26 1.62
N ASN A 142 8.29 6.12 2.17
CA ASN A 142 8.43 5.83 3.60
C ASN A 142 9.84 5.33 3.93
N ARG A 143 10.26 5.47 5.19
CA ARG A 143 11.56 4.97 5.65
C ARG A 143 11.38 3.71 6.49
N VAL A 144 11.26 2.58 5.82
CA VAL A 144 11.13 1.25 6.47
C VAL A 144 12.40 0.45 6.18
N SER A 145 12.87 -0.41 7.07
CA SER A 145 14.00 -1.32 6.77
C SER A 145 13.50 -2.62 6.14
N PHE A 146 14.32 -3.27 5.29
CA PHE A 146 13.98 -4.63 4.80
C PHE A 146 14.04 -5.69 5.89
N SER A 147 14.70 -5.38 7.01
CA SER A 147 14.76 -6.22 8.21
C SER A 147 13.48 -6.14 9.07
N THR A 148 12.45 -5.41 8.61
CA THR A 148 11.24 -5.12 9.38
C THR A 148 10.03 -5.70 8.64
N PRO A 149 9.81 -7.02 8.70
CA PRO A 149 8.66 -7.64 8.07
C PRO A 149 7.36 -7.15 8.73
N THR A 150 6.37 -6.86 7.89
CA THR A 150 5.01 -6.51 8.28
C THR A 150 4.17 -7.79 8.24
N TYR A 151 4.13 -8.54 9.35
CA TYR A 151 3.45 -9.84 9.43
C TYR A 151 1.92 -9.70 9.35
N ASP A 152 1.31 -9.48 8.18
CA ASP A 152 -0.13 -9.19 8.05
C ASP A 152 -0.60 -7.98 8.88
N ALA A 153 0.30 -7.00 9.05
CA ALA A 153 0.00 -5.77 9.75
C ALA A 153 -0.61 -4.73 8.80
N TRP A 154 -1.56 -3.94 9.31
CA TRP A 154 -2.21 -2.88 8.56
C TRP A 154 -1.39 -1.60 8.71
N VAL A 155 -0.58 -1.30 7.70
CA VAL A 155 0.40 -0.21 7.77
C VAL A 155 0.10 0.87 6.74
N ASP A 156 -0.01 2.12 7.21
CA ASP A 156 -0.17 3.27 6.32
C ASP A 156 1.08 3.50 5.45
N SER A 157 0.84 3.97 4.22
CA SER A 157 1.86 4.09 3.18
C SER A 157 2.30 5.54 2.90
N GLU A 158 2.13 6.43 3.87
CA GLU A 158 2.57 7.83 3.83
C GLU A 158 3.08 8.24 5.23
N PHE A 159 4.10 9.09 5.32
CA PHE A 159 4.62 9.62 6.60
C PHE A 159 5.02 8.56 7.65
N LEU A 160 5.52 7.42 7.22
CA LEU A 160 5.96 6.35 8.11
C LEU A 160 7.50 6.24 8.15
N GLU A 161 8.05 6.14 9.36
CA GLU A 161 9.44 5.74 9.59
C GLU A 161 9.50 4.59 10.59
N VAL A 162 10.21 3.51 10.22
CA VAL A 162 10.43 2.33 11.05
C VAL A 162 11.90 1.95 11.00
N GLY A 163 12.54 1.88 12.16
CA GLY A 163 13.94 1.49 12.30
C GLY A 163 14.21 0.02 11.98
N PRO A 164 15.46 -0.33 11.61
CA PRO A 164 15.88 -1.72 11.43
C PRO A 164 15.73 -2.55 12.71
N GLY A 165 15.56 -3.87 12.53
CA GLY A 165 15.38 -4.83 13.62
C GLY A 165 14.02 -4.78 14.32
N THR A 166 13.13 -3.86 13.94
CA THR A 166 11.79 -3.75 14.52
C THR A 166 10.86 -4.81 13.97
N ILE A 167 10.10 -5.44 14.86
CA ILE A 167 9.09 -6.47 14.53
C ILE A 167 7.71 -5.85 14.68
N ILE A 168 6.90 -5.96 13.63
CA ILE A 168 5.51 -5.50 13.63
C ILE A 168 4.59 -6.72 13.72
N GLY A 169 3.97 -6.91 14.87
CA GLY A 169 3.14 -8.07 15.18
C GLY A 169 1.88 -8.16 14.31
N GLN A 170 1.34 -9.37 14.24
CA GLN A 170 0.22 -9.68 13.36
C GLN A 170 -1.04 -8.90 13.67
N GLY A 171 -1.69 -8.39 12.62
CA GLY A 171 -2.94 -7.63 12.75
C GLY A 171 -2.80 -6.32 13.52
N SER A 172 -1.58 -5.90 13.87
CA SER A 172 -1.33 -4.56 14.40
C SER A 172 -1.67 -3.52 13.35
N VAL A 173 -2.04 -2.32 13.81
CA VAL A 173 -2.42 -1.24 12.91
C VAL A 173 -1.54 -0.03 13.17
N ILE A 174 -0.76 0.36 12.17
CA ILE A 174 0.13 1.52 12.22
C ILE A 174 -0.45 2.60 11.33
N MET A 175 -1.01 3.63 11.96
CA MET A 175 -1.73 4.71 11.29
C MET A 175 -0.91 5.98 11.27
N THR A 176 -0.72 6.55 10.10
CA THR A 176 -0.21 7.92 9.93
C THR A 176 -1.32 8.88 9.50
N SER A 177 -2.47 8.32 9.13
CA SER A 177 -3.69 9.05 8.81
C SER A 177 -4.88 8.48 9.58
N LEU A 178 -5.74 9.35 10.10
CA LEU A 178 -6.96 8.96 10.82
C LEU A 178 -8.12 9.81 10.35
N ILE A 179 -9.18 9.16 9.89
CA ILE A 179 -10.44 9.83 9.55
C ILE A 179 -11.34 9.81 10.78
N THR A 180 -11.79 10.99 11.20
CA THR A 180 -12.82 11.20 12.22
C THR A 180 -14.12 11.65 11.55
N THR A 181 -15.17 11.92 12.31
CA THR A 181 -16.46 12.39 11.76
C THR A 181 -16.31 13.67 10.94
N GLU A 182 -15.41 14.56 11.34
CA GLU A 182 -15.27 15.91 10.77
C GLU A 182 -13.90 16.17 10.15
N LEU A 183 -12.84 15.47 10.59
CA LEU A 183 -11.46 15.75 10.22
C LEU A 183 -10.74 14.51 9.67
N LEU A 184 -9.89 14.72 8.68
CA LEU A 184 -8.74 13.86 8.38
C LEU A 184 -7.51 14.39 9.13
N ILE A 185 -6.94 13.57 9.98
CA ILE A 185 -5.69 13.83 10.70
C ILE A 185 -4.58 13.13 9.94
N ILE A 186 -3.54 13.84 9.52
CA ILE A 186 -2.31 13.25 8.96
C ILE A 186 -1.13 13.68 9.82
N LYS A 187 -0.45 12.72 10.43
CA LYS A 187 0.73 12.95 11.27
C LYS A 187 1.73 11.83 11.11
N LYS A 188 3.00 12.20 11.02
CA LYS A 188 4.10 11.27 10.91
C LYS A 188 4.17 10.34 12.11
N VAL A 189 4.37 9.05 11.85
CA VAL A 189 4.70 8.05 12.87
C VAL A 189 6.15 7.65 12.73
N LYS A 190 6.84 7.62 13.88
CA LYS A 190 8.24 7.19 13.95
C LYS A 190 8.38 6.06 14.96
N ILE A 191 8.85 4.92 14.48
CA ILE A 191 9.18 3.75 15.29
C ILE A 191 10.69 3.56 15.25
N GLY A 192 11.31 3.48 16.42
CA GLY A 192 12.74 3.26 16.59
C GLY A 192 13.24 1.91 16.07
N LYS A 193 14.51 1.62 16.38
CA LYS A 193 15.20 0.37 16.07
C LYS A 193 14.91 -0.68 17.13
N ASN A 194 14.94 -1.95 16.73
CA ASN A 194 14.80 -3.10 17.63
C ASN A 194 13.55 -3.03 18.52
N CYS A 195 12.45 -2.47 18.02
CA CYS A 195 11.19 -2.41 18.75
C CYS A 195 10.37 -3.67 18.49
N LEU A 196 9.47 -4.00 19.42
CA LEU A 196 8.44 -5.01 19.23
C LEU A 196 7.08 -4.34 19.33
N ILE A 197 6.32 -4.33 18.23
CA ILE A 197 4.92 -3.92 18.22
C ILE A 197 4.09 -5.19 18.37
N GLY A 198 3.31 -5.28 19.44
CA GLY A 198 2.45 -6.41 19.76
C GLY A 198 1.42 -6.70 18.66
N ALA A 199 0.94 -7.93 18.64
CA ALA A 199 -0.16 -8.31 17.76
C ALA A 199 -1.42 -7.53 18.14
N HIS A 200 -2.19 -7.07 17.14
CA HIS A 200 -3.38 -6.24 17.33
C HIS A 200 -3.19 -4.90 18.06
N SER A 201 -1.95 -4.48 18.36
CA SER A 201 -1.69 -3.15 18.91
C SER A 201 -2.02 -2.06 17.87
N VAL A 202 -2.46 -0.90 18.34
CA VAL A 202 -2.80 0.25 17.48
C VAL A 202 -1.85 1.40 17.75
N VAL A 203 -1.15 1.85 16.71
CA VAL A 203 -0.27 3.03 16.74
C VAL A 203 -0.97 4.17 16.01
N SER A 204 -1.37 5.20 16.76
CA SER A 204 -2.12 6.35 16.24
C SER A 204 -1.20 7.37 15.51
N PRO A 205 -1.76 8.24 14.65
CA PRO A 205 -0.98 9.26 13.95
C PRO A 205 -0.24 10.19 14.93
N GLY A 206 1.02 10.50 14.62
CA GLY A 206 1.85 11.37 15.46
C GLY A 206 2.61 10.66 16.57
N THR A 207 2.45 9.34 16.70
CA THR A 207 3.16 8.55 17.73
C THR A 207 4.66 8.47 17.43
N ILE A 208 5.47 8.62 18.47
CA ILE A 208 6.92 8.43 18.45
C ILE A 208 7.27 7.31 19.45
N ILE A 209 7.80 6.20 18.94
CA ILE A 209 8.27 5.06 19.73
C ILE A 209 9.80 5.07 19.71
N GLY A 210 10.43 5.11 20.89
CA GLY A 210 11.89 5.11 21.04
C GLY A 210 12.51 3.75 20.69
N ASP A 211 13.84 3.73 20.52
CA ASP A 211 14.59 2.51 20.26
C ASP A 211 14.44 1.49 21.42
N ASN A 212 14.46 0.20 21.10
CA ASN A 212 14.36 -0.92 22.06
C ASN A 212 13.08 -0.90 22.92
N THR A 213 11.98 -0.40 22.36
CA THR A 213 10.68 -0.33 23.05
C THR A 213 9.80 -1.51 22.69
N ILE A 214 9.03 -2.01 23.67
CA ILE A 214 7.98 -3.00 23.46
C ILE A 214 6.63 -2.32 23.66
N LEU A 215 5.77 -2.39 22.64
CA LEU A 215 4.34 -2.04 22.74
C LEU A 215 3.57 -3.36 22.84
N GLY A 216 2.88 -3.57 23.95
CA GLY A 216 2.08 -4.78 24.22
C GLY A 216 0.80 -4.89 23.40
#